data_AF-S4P561-F1
#
_entry.id   AF-S4P561-F1
#
_cell.length_a   1.000
_cell.length_b   1.000
_cell.length_c   1.000
_cell.angle_alpha   90.00
_cell.angle_beta   90.00
_cell.angle_gamma   90.00
#
_symmetry.space_group_name_H-M   'P 1'
#
loop_
_entity.id
_entity.type
_entity.pdbx_description
1 polymer ?
#
loop_
_entity_poly.entity_id
_entity_poly.type
_entity_poly.pdbx_seq_one_letter_code
_entity_poly.pdbx_strand_id
1 'polypeptide(L)' 'QHLQNNGFKYLKMDGSVTVSQRQGLIKTFNENAEYLVFLATTRVGGLGVNLTGADRVIIYDPDWNPATD' A
#
# COMPACT_ATOMS: atom_id res chain seq x y z
N GLN A 1 -8.35 7.36 -9.21
CA GLN A 1 -8.93 8.57 -9.82
C GLN A 1 -8.93 9.75 -8.83
N HIS A 2 -9.56 9.67 -7.65
CA HIS A 2 -9.57 10.79 -6.69
C HIS A 2 -8.16 11.32 -6.32
N LEU A 3 -7.21 10.44 -5.95
CA LEU A 3 -5.83 10.86 -5.62
C LEU A 3 -5.12 11.56 -6.79
N GLN A 4 -5.30 11.05 -8.01
CA GLN A 4 -4.74 11.65 -9.23
C GLN A 4 -5.32 13.04 -9.50
N ASN A 5 -6.64 13.18 -9.39
CA ASN A 5 -7.33 14.44 -9.64
C ASN A 5 -6.92 15.55 -8.65
N ASN A 6 -6.52 15.18 -7.44
CA ASN A 6 -6.05 16.11 -6.42
C ASN A 6 -4.51 16.29 -6.41
N GLY A 7 -3.80 15.68 -7.38
CA GLY A 7 -2.34 15.83 -7.50
C GLY A 7 -1.51 15.12 -6.42
N PHE A 8 -2.10 14.19 -5.67
CA PHE A 8 -1.34 13.40 -4.69
C PHE A 8 -0.49 12.35 -5.40
N LYS A 9 0.80 12.28 -5.04
CA LYS A 9 1.66 11.16 -5.41
C LYS A 9 1.33 9.98 -4.50
N TYR A 10 1.10 8.82 -5.12
CA TYR A 10 0.77 7.59 -4.41
C TYR A 10 1.40 6.38 -5.10
N LEU A 11 1.62 5.33 -4.32
CA LEU A 11 2.00 4.02 -4.81
C LEU A 11 0.83 3.06 -4.65
N LYS A 12 0.73 2.06 -5.53
CA LYS A 12 -0.31 1.03 -5.47
C LYS A 12 0.33 -0.36 -5.57
N MET A 13 -0.05 -1.23 -4.67
CA MET A 13 0.35 -2.63 -4.63
C MET A 13 -0.89 -3.53 -4.57
N ASP A 14 -1.25 -4.13 -5.69
CA ASP A 14 -2.33 -5.09 -5.81
C ASP A 14 -1.83 -6.41 -6.41
N GLY A 15 -2.74 -7.34 -6.74
CA GLY A 15 -2.40 -8.65 -7.29
C GLY A 15 -1.68 -8.64 -8.65
N SER A 16 -1.66 -7.50 -9.36
CA SER A 16 -0.92 -7.34 -10.62
C SER A 16 0.57 -7.07 -10.40
N VAL A 17 0.99 -6.66 -9.19
CA VAL A 17 2.39 -6.37 -8.87
C VAL A 17 3.13 -7.67 -8.57
N THR A 18 4.16 -7.96 -9.37
CA THR A 18 4.99 -9.15 -9.21
C THR A 18 5.78 -9.08 -7.92
N VAL A 19 6.12 -10.26 -7.35
CA VAL A 19 6.86 -10.34 -6.07
C VAL A 19 8.17 -9.55 -6.12
N SER A 20 8.89 -9.57 -7.26
CA SER A 20 10.15 -8.85 -7.43
C SER A 20 10.00 -7.33 -7.39
N GLN A 21 8.86 -6.79 -7.85
CA GLN A 21 8.60 -5.35 -7.85
C GLN A 21 8.19 -4.82 -6.47
N ARG A 22 7.68 -5.69 -5.57
CA ARG A 22 7.12 -5.26 -4.28
C ARG A 22 8.12 -4.54 -3.40
N GLN A 23 9.33 -5.08 -3.30
CA GLN A 23 10.39 -4.48 -2.46
C GLN A 23 10.79 -3.08 -2.94
N GLY A 24 10.79 -2.85 -4.26
CA GLY A 24 11.06 -1.52 -4.81
C GLY A 24 10.01 -0.48 -4.42
N LEU A 25 8.73 -0.87 -4.44
CA LEU A 25 7.62 0.01 -4.00
C LEU A 25 7.69 0.30 -2.51
N ILE A 26 7.93 -0.71 -1.67
CA ILE A 26 8.06 -0.56 -0.22
C ILE A 26 9.22 0.38 0.12
N LYS A 27 10.40 0.14 -0.48
CA LYS A 27 11.58 0.99 -0.30
C LYS A 27 11.29 2.43 -0.70
N THR A 28 10.68 2.63 -1.87
CA THR A 28 10.34 3.97 -2.37
C THR A 28 9.40 4.70 -1.41
N PHE A 29 8.39 4.01 -0.87
CA PHE A 29 7.48 4.60 0.10
C PHE A 29 8.19 4.98 1.41
N ASN A 30 9.05 4.11 1.94
CA ASN A 30 9.75 4.35 3.20
C ASN A 30 10.83 5.45 3.11
N GLU A 31 11.42 5.65 1.93
CA GLU A 31 12.54 6.58 1.73
C GLU A 31 12.14 7.92 1.09
N ASN A 32 10.99 7.99 0.39
CA ASN A 32 10.56 9.18 -0.33
C ASN A 32 9.25 9.75 0.24
N ALA A 33 9.38 10.82 1.02
CA ALA A 33 8.28 11.55 1.64
C ALA A 33 7.33 12.25 0.65
N GLU A 34 7.66 12.33 -0.65
CA GLU A 34 6.73 12.84 -1.66
C GLU A 34 5.54 11.90 -1.87
N TYR A 35 5.68 10.60 -1.61
CA TYR A 35 4.60 9.62 -1.74
C TYR A 35 3.81 9.52 -0.45
N LEU A 36 2.75 10.32 -0.34
CA LEU A 36 1.95 10.43 0.89
C LEU A 36 0.96 9.27 1.10
N VAL A 37 0.65 8.50 0.05
CA VAL A 37 -0.35 7.44 0.12
C VAL A 37 0.19 6.15 -0.50
N PHE A 38 0.04 5.04 0.23
CA PHE A 38 0.29 3.70 -0.26
C PHE A 38 -1.00 2.90 -0.25
N LEU A 39 -1.49 2.51 -1.43
CA LEU A 39 -2.69 1.69 -1.57
C LEU A 39 -2.31 0.22 -1.66
N ALA A 40 -2.80 -0.60 -0.73
CA ALA A 40 -2.60 -2.04 -0.73
C ALA A 40 -3.94 -2.78 -0.58
N THR A 41 -4.04 -3.99 -1.14
CA THR A 41 -5.13 -4.91 -0.84
C THR A 41 -4.75 -5.86 0.29
N THR A 42 -5.71 -6.26 1.13
CA THR A 42 -5.55 -7.18 2.28
C THR A 42 -4.74 -8.44 1.91
N ARG A 43 -5.05 -9.04 0.76
CA ARG A 43 -4.34 -10.22 0.22
C ARG A 43 -2.84 -10.01 0.01
N VAL A 44 -2.38 -8.78 -0.25
CA VAL A 44 -0.96 -8.47 -0.45
C VAL A 44 -0.29 -8.03 0.86
N GLY A 45 -1.06 -7.51 1.83
CA GLY A 45 -0.58 -7.11 3.15
C GLY A 45 -0.12 -8.28 4.05
N GLY A 46 -0.76 -9.45 3.92
CA GLY A 46 -0.44 -10.66 4.71
C GLY A 46 0.93 -11.30 4.41
N LEU A 47 1.73 -10.74 3.49
CA LEU A 47 3.00 -11.31 3.04
C LEU A 47 4.25 -10.70 3.73
N GLY A 48 4.08 -10.00 4.86
CA GLY A 48 5.19 -9.39 5.58
C GLY A 48 5.66 -8.08 4.94
N VAL A 49 4.74 -7.13 4.77
CA VAL A 49 5.03 -5.78 4.28
C VAL A 49 5.40 -4.88 5.46
N ASN A 50 6.54 -4.19 5.40
CA ASN A 50 6.98 -3.25 6.44
C ASN A 50 7.00 -1.81 5.92
N LEU A 51 5.92 -1.05 6.19
CA LEU A 51 5.75 0.34 5.77
C LEU A 51 6.13 1.29 6.91
N THR A 52 7.42 1.39 7.23
CA THR A 52 7.92 2.24 8.32
C THR A 52 7.79 3.74 8.06
N GLY A 53 7.59 4.14 6.80
CA GLY A 53 7.29 5.53 6.43
C GLY A 53 5.83 5.93 6.63
N ALA A 54 4.94 5.00 7.00
CA ALA A 54 3.54 5.31 7.31
C ALA A 54 3.34 5.56 8.80
N ASP A 55 2.70 6.68 9.14
CA ASP A 55 2.26 6.99 10.50
C ASP A 55 0.75 6.78 10.71
N ARG A 56 0.01 6.50 9.63
CA ARG A 56 -1.45 6.29 9.66
C ARG A 56 -1.86 5.16 8.73
N VAL A 57 -2.69 4.26 9.26
CA VAL A 57 -3.31 3.17 8.50
C VAL A 57 -4.82 3.38 8.47
N ILE A 58 -5.41 3.31 7.28
CA ILE A 58 -6.86 3.36 7.07
C ILE A 58 -7.26 2.04 6.40
N ILE A 59 -8.07 1.25 7.08
CA ILE A 59 -8.62 -0.01 6.56
C ILE A 59 -9.99 0.31 5.96
N TYR A 60 -10.19 -0.03 4.69
CA TYR A 60 -11.44 0.22 3.98
C TYR A 60 -12.11 -1.10 3.63
N ASP A 61 -13.30 -1.32 4.20
CA ASP A 61 -14.13 -2.52 4.10
C ASP A 61 -13.35 -3.81 4.45
N PRO A 62 -13.16 -4.13 5.75
CA PRO A 62 -12.49 -5.35 6.14
C PRO A 62 -13.26 -6.53 5.52
N ASP A 63 -12.53 -7.41 4.83
CA ASP A 63 -13.10 -8.63 4.26
C ASP A 63 -14.02 -9.29 5.32
N TRP A 64 -15.23 -9.70 4.93
CA TRP A 64 -16.23 -10.38 5.78
C TRP A 64 -15.77 -11.77 6.28
N ASN A 65 -14.45 -12.03 6.29
CA ASN A 65 -13.78 -13.21 6.78
C ASN A 65 -12.80 -12.84 7.92
N PRO A 66 -13.14 -13.13 9.19
CA PRO A 66 -12.33 -12.81 10.37
C PRO A 66 -10.92 -13.42 10.39
N ALA A 67 -10.59 -14.33 9.48
CA ALA A 67 -9.28 -14.96 9.38
C ALA A 67 -8.33 -14.30 8.35
N THR A 68 -8.78 -13.26 7.64
CA THR A 68 -8.01 -12.62 6.54
C THR A 68 -7.49 -11.21 6.90
N ASP A 69 -7.89 -10.69 8.07
CA ASP A 69 -7.36 -9.43 8.65
C ASP A 69 -6.33 -9.76 9.75
#